data_AF-A0A931DN10-F1
#
_entry.id   AF-A0A931DN10-F1
#
_cell.length_a   1.000
_cell.length_b   1.000
_cell.length_c   1.000
_cell.angle_alpha   90.00
_cell.angle_beta   90.00
_cell.angle_gamma   90.00
#
_symmetry.space_group_name_H-M   'P 1'
#
loop_
_entity.id
_entity.type
_entity.pdbx_description
1 polymer ?
#
loop_
_entity_poly.entity_id
_entity_poly.type
_entity_poly.pdbx_seq_one_letter_code
_entity_poly.pdbx_strand_id
1 'polypeptide(L)'
;MSLRMLPALLLTVLLTVTMAACEDEKATVKPVTPSSAPAKGTLDWNLSKGHTTKDVRWPNKLSAFELHGGVQVRLALPAGASFDGRVEKVMGRREGEVIRNLDLFFRAATTEDAYERAKRLGKEWSIDLRNIDAWYKRRMEQRRDGKEDFSDTAFTGVSHSKPLGGSGGPAPAIEILNSFSDERPAVVNLSFVWPRQG
;
A
#
# COMPACT_ATOMS: atom_id res chain seq x y z
N MET A 1 -5.58 38.23 58.64
CA MET A 1 -6.31 39.51 58.51
C MET A 1 -7.00 39.51 57.14
N SER A 2 -8.33 39.71 57.14
CA SER A 2 -9.24 40.19 56.06
C SER A 2 -9.14 39.51 54.68
N LEU A 3 -10.05 38.67 54.16
CA LEU A 3 -11.53 38.68 54.02
C LEU A 3 -12.07 39.76 53.05
N ARG A 4 -12.71 39.29 51.95
CA ARG A 4 -13.74 39.88 51.02
C ARG A 4 -13.46 39.36 49.58
N MET A 5 -14.20 38.45 48.93
CA MET A 5 -15.64 38.22 48.72
C MET A 5 -16.33 39.24 47.79
N LEU A 6 -17.09 38.68 46.80
CA LEU A 6 -18.14 39.24 45.90
C LEU A 6 -17.73 39.59 44.45
N PRO A 7 -18.66 39.62 43.45
CA PRO A 7 -19.67 38.61 43.09
C PRO A 7 -19.86 38.43 41.55
N ALA A 8 -20.84 37.59 41.22
CA ALA A 8 -21.43 37.19 39.93
C ALA A 8 -21.70 38.29 38.86
N LEU A 9 -21.82 37.87 37.59
CA LEU A 9 -23.06 38.00 36.83
C LEU A 9 -23.08 37.12 35.56
N LEU A 10 -24.19 36.43 35.34
CA LEU A 10 -24.60 35.79 34.08
C LEU A 10 -24.80 36.84 32.98
N LEU A 11 -24.51 36.47 31.72
CA LEU A 11 -25.33 36.93 30.60
C LEU A 11 -25.40 35.87 29.50
N THR A 12 -26.58 35.28 29.38
CA THR A 12 -27.01 34.38 28.32
C THR A 12 -27.36 35.22 27.09
N VAL A 13 -26.86 34.86 25.90
CA VAL A 13 -27.43 35.33 24.63
C VAL A 13 -27.78 34.11 23.79
N LEU A 14 -29.07 33.79 23.77
CA LEU A 14 -29.69 32.96 22.73
C LEU A 14 -29.76 33.80 21.45
N LEU A 15 -29.15 33.34 20.37
CA LEU A 15 -29.48 33.83 19.02
C LEU A 15 -30.32 32.75 18.32
N THR A 16 -31.62 32.99 18.24
CA THR A 16 -32.55 32.28 17.35
C THR A 16 -32.57 33.04 16.04
N VAL A 17 -32.18 32.38 14.94
CA VAL A 17 -32.40 32.88 13.59
C VAL A 17 -33.41 31.95 12.93
N THR A 18 -34.58 32.50 12.60
CA THR A 18 -35.66 31.79 11.93
C THR A 18 -35.91 32.39 10.56
N MET A 19 -36.07 31.48 9.59
CA MET A 19 -36.81 31.56 8.32
C MET A 19 -36.24 32.38 7.16
N ALA A 20 -35.99 31.67 6.06
CA ALA A 20 -36.73 31.90 4.81
C ALA A 20 -36.71 30.62 3.96
N ALA A 21 -37.91 30.12 3.65
CA ALA A 21 -38.14 29.09 2.65
C ALA A 21 -38.05 29.72 1.26
N CYS A 22 -37.34 29.07 0.35
CA CYS A 22 -37.59 29.18 -1.09
C CYS A 22 -37.90 27.77 -1.60
N GLU A 23 -39.07 27.65 -2.21
CA GLU A 23 -39.60 26.46 -2.83
C GLU A 23 -38.93 26.17 -4.18
N ASP A 24 -39.03 24.89 -4.55
CA ASP A 24 -39.16 24.34 -5.89
C ASP A 24 -37.99 24.46 -6.88
N GLU A 25 -37.20 23.38 -6.96
CA GLU A 25 -36.81 22.86 -8.27
C GLU A 25 -36.73 21.33 -8.21
N LYS A 26 -37.72 20.65 -8.79
CA LYS A 26 -37.70 19.22 -9.09
C LYS A 26 -36.55 18.92 -10.06
N ALA A 27 -35.35 18.77 -9.54
CA ALA A 27 -34.23 18.19 -10.27
C ALA A 27 -34.51 16.69 -10.46
N THR A 28 -34.81 16.33 -11.70
CA THR A 28 -34.90 14.94 -12.13
C THR A 28 -33.51 14.30 -11.96
N VAL A 29 -33.32 13.58 -10.86
CA VAL A 29 -32.09 12.79 -10.63
C VAL A 29 -32.07 11.66 -11.66
N LYS A 30 -31.30 11.85 -12.73
CA LYS A 30 -30.92 10.75 -13.60
C LYS A 30 -30.10 9.76 -12.76
N PRO A 31 -30.40 8.45 -12.81
CA PRO A 31 -29.59 7.46 -12.13
C PRO A 31 -28.15 7.55 -12.67
N VAL A 32 -27.21 7.85 -11.78
CA VAL A 32 -25.78 7.80 -12.08
C VAL A 32 -25.44 6.33 -12.27
N THR A 33 -25.38 5.89 -13.52
CA THR A 33 -24.80 4.60 -13.88
C THR A 33 -23.36 4.58 -13.37
N PRO A 34 -22.94 3.62 -12.52
CA PRO A 34 -21.54 3.52 -12.14
C PRO A 34 -20.71 3.25 -13.40
N SER A 35 -19.92 4.24 -13.79
CA SER A 35 -18.99 4.16 -14.91
C SER A 35 -18.02 3.00 -14.67
N SER A 36 -18.12 1.97 -15.50
CA SER A 36 -17.42 0.69 -15.35
C SER A 36 -16.00 0.68 -15.92
N ALA A 37 -15.37 1.84 -16.11
CA ALA A 37 -13.96 1.95 -16.48
C ALA A 37 -13.12 2.34 -15.25
N PRO A 38 -12.12 1.54 -14.84
CA PRO A 38 -11.24 1.94 -13.75
C PRO A 38 -10.54 3.25 -14.11
N ALA A 39 -10.60 4.24 -13.21
CA ALA A 39 -9.81 5.45 -13.32
C ALA A 39 -8.33 5.09 -13.54
N LYS A 40 -7.61 5.84 -14.37
CA LYS A 40 -6.17 5.67 -14.56
C LYS A 40 -5.49 5.62 -13.17
N GLY A 41 -4.85 4.49 -12.85
CA GLY A 41 -4.13 4.30 -11.59
C GLY A 41 -4.95 3.77 -10.41
N THR A 42 -5.98 2.93 -10.62
CA THR A 42 -6.56 2.13 -9.54
C THR A 42 -6.54 0.64 -9.86
N LEU A 43 -6.15 -0.19 -8.88
CA LEU A 43 -6.24 -1.64 -8.91
C LEU A 43 -7.10 -2.10 -7.73
N ASP A 44 -8.20 -2.78 -8.00
CA ASP A 44 -9.15 -3.25 -6.98
C ASP A 44 -9.51 -4.70 -7.26
N TRP A 45 -8.82 -5.62 -6.60
CA TRP A 45 -8.87 -7.05 -6.89
C TRP A 45 -9.24 -7.85 -5.64
N ASN A 46 -10.16 -8.79 -5.82
CA ASN A 46 -10.51 -9.77 -4.81
C ASN A 46 -9.90 -11.13 -5.16
N LEU A 47 -8.83 -11.48 -4.44
CA LEU A 47 -8.08 -12.72 -4.58
C LEU A 47 -8.27 -13.65 -3.38
N SER A 48 -9.29 -13.38 -2.54
CA SER A 48 -9.51 -14.12 -1.28
C SER A 48 -9.87 -15.59 -1.47
N LYS A 49 -10.46 -15.93 -2.62
CA LYS A 49 -10.92 -17.29 -2.97
C LYS A 49 -10.12 -17.97 -4.07
N GLY A 50 -9.25 -17.23 -4.76
CA GLY A 50 -8.59 -17.69 -5.97
C GLY A 50 -7.71 -16.60 -6.57
N HIS A 51 -6.84 -16.98 -7.50
CA HIS A 51 -5.86 -16.09 -8.11
C HIS A 51 -5.81 -16.27 -9.62
N THR A 52 -6.98 -16.46 -10.23
CA THR A 52 -7.07 -16.53 -11.68
C THR A 52 -7.28 -15.15 -12.28
N THR A 53 -6.85 -14.95 -13.53
CA THR A 53 -7.10 -13.71 -14.27
C THR A 53 -8.57 -13.52 -14.65
N LYS A 54 -9.42 -14.54 -14.47
CA LYS A 54 -10.88 -14.45 -14.66
C LYS A 54 -11.57 -13.81 -13.46
N ASP A 55 -10.97 -13.93 -12.27
CA ASP A 55 -11.51 -13.38 -11.02
C ASP A 55 -11.20 -11.89 -10.86
N VAL A 56 -10.35 -11.34 -11.73
CA VAL A 56 -9.90 -9.95 -11.69
C VAL A 56 -9.99 -9.29 -13.06
N ARG A 57 -10.00 -7.95 -13.06
CA ARG A 57 -9.88 -7.16 -14.30
C ARG A 57 -8.41 -7.09 -14.72
N TRP A 58 -7.89 -8.19 -15.25
CA TRP A 58 -6.51 -8.24 -15.75
C TRP A 58 -6.33 -7.24 -16.91
N PRO A 59 -5.31 -6.36 -16.91
CA PRO A 59 -5.37 -5.13 -17.73
C PRO A 59 -5.18 -5.33 -19.24
N ASN A 60 -4.54 -6.42 -19.67
CA ASN A 60 -4.16 -6.62 -21.08
C ASN A 60 -4.10 -8.11 -21.45
N LYS A 61 -3.87 -8.45 -22.73
CA LYS A 61 -3.72 -9.86 -23.14
C LYS A 61 -2.33 -10.45 -22.86
N LEU A 62 -1.40 -9.66 -22.32
CA LEU A 62 -0.02 -10.09 -22.09
C LEU A 62 0.09 -10.91 -20.80
N SER A 63 1.21 -11.63 -20.67
CA SER A 63 1.57 -12.36 -19.45
C SER A 63 2.03 -11.46 -18.32
N ALA A 64 2.30 -10.18 -18.60
CA ALA A 64 2.67 -9.19 -17.60
C ALA A 64 2.07 -7.82 -17.91
N PHE A 65 1.90 -7.01 -16.87
CA PHE A 65 1.52 -5.61 -17.00
C PHE A 65 2.26 -4.77 -15.96
N GLU A 66 2.25 -3.46 -16.22
CA GLU A 66 2.69 -2.45 -15.28
C GLU A 66 1.67 -1.31 -15.22
N LEU A 67 1.43 -0.79 -14.01
CA LEU A 67 0.70 0.45 -13.76
C LEU A 67 1.63 1.42 -13.05
N HIS A 68 1.65 2.68 -13.45
CA HIS A 68 2.56 3.71 -12.94
C HIS A 68 1.81 4.98 -12.52
N GLY A 69 2.49 5.87 -11.81
CA GLY A 69 2.02 7.22 -11.54
C GLY A 69 1.16 7.35 -10.29
N GLY A 70 1.48 6.63 -9.22
CA GLY A 70 0.78 6.75 -7.94
C GLY A 70 -0.55 5.99 -7.92
N VAL A 71 -0.49 4.68 -8.11
CA VAL A 71 -1.59 3.73 -8.20
C VAL A 71 -2.25 3.52 -6.83
N GLN A 72 -3.56 3.72 -6.72
CA GLN A 72 -4.35 3.26 -5.58
C GLN A 72 -4.60 1.75 -5.71
N VAL A 73 -4.26 0.97 -4.68
CA VAL A 73 -4.38 -0.48 -4.70
C VAL A 73 -5.25 -0.93 -3.54
N ARG A 74 -6.26 -1.75 -3.85
CA ARG A 74 -7.09 -2.48 -2.90
C ARG A 74 -7.06 -3.96 -3.25
N LEU A 75 -6.60 -4.78 -2.31
CA LEU A 75 -6.52 -6.23 -2.44
C LEU A 75 -7.27 -6.87 -1.28
N ALA A 76 -8.17 -7.80 -1.61
CA ALA A 76 -8.59 -8.83 -0.66
C ALA A 76 -7.81 -10.10 -0.94
N LEU A 77 -7.18 -10.67 0.08
CA LEU A 77 -6.29 -11.83 -0.01
C LEU A 77 -6.84 -12.99 0.84
N PRO A 78 -6.30 -14.22 0.69
CA PRO A 78 -6.70 -15.35 1.52
C PRO A 78 -6.52 -15.08 3.03
N ALA A 79 -7.23 -15.86 3.85
CA ALA A 79 -7.24 -15.74 5.31
C ALA A 79 -7.71 -14.36 5.84
N GLY A 80 -8.50 -13.62 5.05
CA GLY A 80 -9.04 -12.31 5.45
C GLY A 80 -8.01 -11.18 5.42
N ALA A 81 -6.80 -11.44 4.93
CA ALA A 81 -5.79 -10.40 4.77
C ALA A 81 -6.19 -9.41 3.67
N SER A 82 -5.74 -8.18 3.78
CA SER A 82 -6.03 -7.14 2.79
C SER A 82 -4.91 -6.12 2.70
N PHE A 83 -4.76 -5.52 1.53
CA PHE A 83 -3.91 -4.35 1.34
C PHE A 83 -4.79 -3.20 0.84
N ASP A 84 -4.69 -2.03 1.46
CA ASP A 84 -5.26 -0.79 0.95
C ASP A 84 -4.23 0.32 1.07
N GLY A 85 -3.76 0.84 -0.05
CA GLY A 85 -2.72 1.86 -0.06
C GLY A 85 -2.38 2.38 -1.44
N ARG A 86 -1.55 3.43 -1.46
CA ARG A 86 -1.03 4.02 -2.69
C ARG A 86 0.43 3.63 -2.89
N VAL A 87 0.76 3.20 -4.10
CA VAL A 87 2.11 2.81 -4.52
C VAL A 87 2.51 3.53 -5.81
N GLU A 88 3.81 3.66 -6.08
CA GLU A 88 4.28 4.36 -7.27
C GLU A 88 4.05 3.52 -8.54
N LYS A 89 4.29 2.21 -8.43
CA LYS A 89 4.15 1.25 -9.52
C LYS A 89 3.57 -0.08 -9.03
N VAL A 90 2.74 -0.70 -9.85
CA VAL A 90 2.30 -2.10 -9.68
C VAL A 90 2.79 -2.90 -10.87
N MET A 91 3.36 -4.08 -10.63
CA MET A 91 3.65 -5.05 -11.69
C MET A 91 2.95 -6.36 -11.39
N GLY A 92 2.28 -6.93 -12.39
CA GLY A 92 1.67 -8.25 -12.26
C GLY A 92 2.21 -9.20 -13.31
N ARG A 93 2.38 -10.48 -12.94
CA ARG A 93 2.77 -11.55 -13.84
C ARG A 93 1.81 -12.73 -13.71
N ARG A 94 1.48 -13.38 -14.84
CA ARG A 94 0.67 -14.59 -14.91
C ARG A 94 1.35 -15.68 -15.73
N GLU A 95 1.05 -16.92 -15.43
CA GLU A 95 1.36 -18.10 -16.24
C GLU A 95 0.02 -18.74 -16.62
N GLY A 96 -0.32 -18.77 -17.91
CA GLY A 96 -1.67 -19.13 -18.35
C GLY A 96 -2.72 -18.21 -17.71
N GLU A 97 -3.77 -18.78 -17.14
CA GLU A 97 -4.83 -18.03 -16.45
C GLU A 97 -4.53 -17.71 -14.99
N VAL A 98 -3.34 -18.08 -14.48
CA VAL A 98 -3.03 -18.03 -13.05
C VAL A 98 -2.05 -16.89 -12.75
N ILE A 99 -2.41 -16.01 -11.82
CA ILE A 99 -1.55 -14.93 -11.33
C ILE A 99 -0.40 -15.55 -10.52
N ARG A 100 0.82 -15.16 -10.83
CA ARG A 100 2.03 -15.73 -10.20
C ARG A 100 2.68 -14.76 -9.25
N ASN A 101 2.69 -13.49 -9.62
CA ASN A 101 3.26 -12.43 -8.81
C ASN A 101 2.44 -11.14 -8.98
N LEU A 102 2.27 -10.43 -7.87
CA LEU A 102 1.86 -9.05 -7.83
C LEU A 102 2.87 -8.26 -6.97
N ASP A 103 3.64 -7.39 -7.62
CA ASP A 103 4.67 -6.55 -7.03
C ASP A 103 4.13 -5.12 -6.84
N LEU A 104 4.28 -4.58 -5.63
CA LEU A 104 3.82 -3.25 -5.23
C LEU A 104 5.03 -2.39 -4.85
N PHE A 105 5.46 -1.53 -5.78
CA PHE A 105 6.63 -0.69 -5.63
C PHE A 105 6.25 0.66 -5.05
N PHE A 106 6.77 0.97 -3.86
CA PHE A 106 6.59 2.26 -3.25
C PHE A 106 7.51 3.31 -3.89
N ARG A 107 7.20 4.58 -3.68
CA ARG A 107 8.06 5.68 -4.14
C ARG A 107 9.46 5.56 -3.53
N ALA A 108 10.46 5.86 -4.35
CA ALA A 108 11.86 5.97 -3.95
C ALA A 108 12.01 6.87 -2.72
N ALA A 109 12.87 6.47 -1.80
CA ALA A 109 13.06 7.10 -0.50
C ALA A 109 14.53 7.04 -0.07
N THR A 110 14.84 7.73 1.03
CA THR A 110 16.13 7.57 1.71
C THR A 110 16.31 6.12 2.18
N THR A 111 17.54 5.71 2.48
CA THR A 111 17.82 4.38 3.05
C THR A 111 17.03 4.13 4.33
N GLU A 112 17.03 5.12 5.23
CA GLU A 112 16.33 5.08 6.51
C GLU A 112 14.83 4.95 6.34
N ASP A 113 14.22 5.75 5.46
CA ASP A 113 12.77 5.69 5.20
C ASP A 113 12.36 4.36 4.55
N ALA A 114 13.20 3.83 3.66
CA ALA A 114 12.99 2.52 3.05
C ALA A 114 13.07 1.40 4.11
N TYR A 115 14.05 1.45 5.00
CA TYR A 115 14.18 0.50 6.11
C TYR A 115 12.99 0.55 7.06
N GLU A 116 12.57 1.74 7.49
CA GLU A 116 11.41 1.90 8.37
C GLU A 116 10.10 1.46 7.69
N ARG A 117 9.95 1.68 6.38
CA ARG A 117 8.83 1.13 5.61
C ARG A 117 8.87 -0.39 5.58
N ALA A 118 10.03 -0.99 5.29
CA ALA A 118 10.19 -2.44 5.29
C ALA A 118 9.88 -3.06 6.66
N LYS A 119 10.27 -2.40 7.77
CA LYS A 119 9.90 -2.82 9.13
C LYS A 119 8.40 -2.82 9.39
N ARG A 120 7.70 -1.76 8.99
CA ARG A 120 6.24 -1.69 9.15
C ARG A 120 5.55 -2.80 8.36
N LEU A 121 5.94 -2.99 7.10
CA LEU A 121 5.41 -4.06 6.26
C LEU A 121 5.75 -5.45 6.82
N GLY A 122 6.98 -5.67 7.29
CA GLY A 122 7.36 -6.96 7.85
C GLY A 122 6.59 -7.29 9.12
N LYS A 123 6.29 -6.30 9.97
CA LYS A 123 5.40 -6.47 11.11
C LYS A 123 3.97 -6.79 10.68
N GLU A 124 3.42 -6.02 9.74
CA GLU A 124 2.05 -6.18 9.23
C GLU A 124 1.83 -7.56 8.60
N TRP A 125 2.79 -8.02 7.81
CA TRP A 125 2.71 -9.26 7.05
C TRP A 125 3.45 -10.44 7.72
N SER A 126 3.94 -10.26 8.95
CA SER A 126 4.71 -11.25 9.72
C SER A 126 5.88 -11.87 8.93
N ILE A 127 6.64 -11.03 8.23
CA ILE A 127 7.80 -11.43 7.42
C ILE A 127 9.07 -11.34 8.26
N ASP A 128 9.96 -12.32 8.13
CA ASP A 128 11.29 -12.29 8.74
C ASP A 128 12.20 -11.30 8.01
N LEU A 129 12.68 -10.29 8.76
CA LEU A 129 13.43 -9.16 8.22
C LEU A 129 14.95 -9.28 8.41
N ARG A 130 15.49 -10.43 8.86
CA ARG A 130 16.94 -10.58 9.12
C ARG A 130 17.84 -10.09 7.98
N ASN A 131 17.46 -10.37 6.72
CA ASN A 131 18.22 -9.93 5.55
C ASN A 131 18.14 -8.40 5.34
N ILE A 132 16.98 -7.81 5.62
CA ILE A 132 16.75 -6.36 5.53
C ILE A 132 17.51 -5.63 6.65
N ASP A 133 17.49 -6.15 7.87
CA ASP A 133 18.24 -5.61 9.01
C ASP A 133 19.75 -5.64 8.75
N ALA A 134 20.24 -6.76 8.22
CA ALA A 134 21.64 -6.91 7.84
C ALA A 134 22.04 -5.92 6.73
N TRP A 135 21.19 -5.74 5.72
CA TRP A 135 21.41 -4.74 4.67
C TRP A 135 21.49 -3.33 5.24
N TYR A 136 20.54 -2.93 6.08
CA TYR A 136 20.52 -1.59 6.64
C TYR A 136 21.80 -1.32 7.45
N LYS A 137 22.21 -2.27 8.30
CA LYS A 137 23.46 -2.16 9.07
C LYS A 137 24.67 -1.98 8.17
N ARG A 138 24.85 -2.84 7.15
CA ARG A 138 25.96 -2.73 6.19
C ARG A 138 25.95 -1.37 5.48
N ARG A 139 24.77 -0.91 5.07
CA ARG A 139 24.60 0.38 4.38
C ARG A 139 25.08 1.55 5.23
N MET A 140 24.69 1.58 6.50
CA MET A 140 25.09 2.65 7.42
C MET A 140 26.59 2.61 7.71
N GLU A 141 27.20 1.43 7.77
CA GLU A 141 28.65 1.27 7.89
C GLU A 141 29.36 1.83 6.65
N GLN A 142 28.92 1.47 5.44
CA GLN A 142 29.48 2.01 4.19
C GLN A 142 29.37 3.54 4.10
N ARG A 143 28.23 4.11 4.50
CA ARG A 143 28.01 5.57 4.51
C ARG A 143 28.98 6.28 5.45
N ARG A 144 29.16 5.75 6.67
CA ARG A 144 30.11 6.29 7.65
C ARG A 144 31.54 6.31 7.09
N ASP A 145 31.89 5.32 6.28
CA ASP A 145 33.22 5.18 5.70
C ASP A 145 33.37 5.91 4.34
N GLY A 146 32.33 6.63 3.89
CA GLY A 146 32.32 7.36 2.61
C GLY A 146 32.34 6.46 1.37
N LYS A 147 31.92 5.19 1.50
CA LYS A 147 31.98 4.15 0.46
C LYS A 147 30.61 3.52 0.21
N GLU A 148 29.58 4.34 0.24
CA GLU A 148 28.21 3.89 0.11
C GLU A 148 27.93 3.29 -1.28
N ASP A 149 27.61 1.99 -1.36
CA ASP A 149 27.32 1.26 -2.60
C ASP A 149 25.81 1.23 -2.93
N PHE A 150 25.32 2.21 -3.68
CA PHE A 150 23.90 2.32 -4.04
C PHE A 150 23.33 1.13 -4.83
N SER A 151 24.17 0.19 -5.28
CA SER A 151 23.70 -1.05 -5.90
C SER A 151 23.35 -2.18 -4.92
N ASP A 152 23.70 -2.06 -3.63
CA ASP A 152 23.39 -3.08 -2.61
C ASP A 152 21.87 -3.16 -2.37
N THR A 153 21.31 -4.35 -2.58
CA THR A 153 19.88 -4.66 -2.46
C THR A 153 19.64 -5.68 -1.37
N ALA A 154 18.38 -5.84 -0.96
CA ALA A 154 18.03 -6.82 0.05
C ALA A 154 16.70 -7.48 -0.26
N PHE A 155 16.59 -8.78 0.00
CA PHE A 155 15.38 -9.53 -0.25
C PHE A 155 15.11 -10.48 0.91
N THR A 156 13.85 -10.52 1.38
CA THR A 156 13.46 -11.47 2.43
C THR A 156 13.39 -12.88 1.88
N GLY A 157 12.97 -13.10 0.63
CA GLY A 157 12.74 -14.44 0.08
C GLY A 157 11.35 -14.99 0.41
N VAL A 158 10.79 -15.81 -0.48
CA VAL A 158 9.49 -16.49 -0.28
C VAL A 158 9.54 -17.59 0.78
N SER A 159 10.73 -18.15 1.05
CA SER A 159 10.96 -19.13 2.12
C SER A 159 10.90 -18.54 3.53
N HIS A 160 10.88 -17.20 3.63
CA HIS A 160 10.93 -16.46 4.89
C HIS A 160 9.58 -15.85 5.27
N SER A 161 8.51 -16.25 4.58
CA SER A 161 7.13 -15.93 4.95
C SER A 161 6.23 -17.16 4.81
N LYS A 162 5.17 -17.19 5.61
CA LYS A 162 4.14 -18.24 5.49
C LYS A 162 3.13 -17.82 4.42
N PRO A 163 2.80 -18.71 3.46
CA PRO A 163 1.72 -18.45 2.52
C PRO A 163 0.40 -18.12 3.22
N LEU A 164 -0.26 -17.04 2.79
CA LEU A 164 -1.55 -16.62 3.34
C LEU A 164 -2.62 -17.64 2.97
N GLY A 165 -3.39 -18.14 3.94
CA GLY A 165 -4.46 -19.10 3.67
C GLY A 165 -4.00 -20.52 3.29
N GLY A 166 -2.73 -20.87 3.55
CA GLY A 166 -2.20 -22.22 3.32
C GLY A 166 -1.37 -22.35 2.05
N SER A 167 -0.94 -23.58 1.72
CA SER A 167 0.07 -23.87 0.68
C SER A 167 -0.29 -23.43 -0.74
N GLY A 168 -1.55 -23.07 -1.02
CA GLY A 168 -1.99 -22.56 -2.32
C GLY A 168 -2.09 -21.04 -2.42
N GLY A 169 -1.89 -20.32 -1.31
CA GLY A 169 -1.99 -18.86 -1.28
C GLY A 169 -0.66 -18.14 -1.52
N PRO A 170 -0.68 -16.80 -1.59
CA PRO A 170 0.53 -16.03 -1.84
C PRO A 170 1.41 -15.97 -0.60
N ALA A 171 2.72 -16.08 -0.80
CA ALA A 171 3.74 -15.73 0.18
C ALA A 171 4.08 -14.23 0.01
N PRO A 172 3.86 -13.38 1.04
CA PRO A 172 4.27 -11.99 0.98
C PRO A 172 5.79 -11.90 1.14
N ALA A 173 6.46 -11.04 0.39
CA ALA A 173 7.90 -10.83 0.48
C ALA A 173 8.24 -9.35 0.34
N ILE A 174 9.35 -8.92 0.94
CA ILE A 174 9.84 -7.55 0.83
C ILE A 174 11.19 -7.58 0.15
N GLU A 175 11.35 -6.68 -0.82
CA GLU A 175 12.61 -6.39 -1.47
C GLU A 175 12.93 -4.89 -1.34
N ILE A 176 14.20 -4.58 -1.14
CA ILE A 176 14.74 -3.23 -1.24
C ILE A 176 15.65 -3.21 -2.47
N LEU A 177 15.24 -2.40 -3.43
CA LEU A 177 15.89 -2.22 -4.72
C LEU A 177 16.60 -0.87 -4.79
N ASN A 178 17.57 -0.77 -5.70
CA ASN A 178 18.17 0.49 -6.08
C ASN A 178 17.17 1.38 -6.85
N SER A 179 17.26 2.68 -6.63
CA SER A 179 16.65 3.75 -7.43
C SER A 179 17.74 4.60 -8.08
N PHE A 180 17.50 5.11 -9.29
CA PHE A 180 18.45 5.99 -10.00
C PHE A 180 18.56 7.41 -9.41
N SER A 181 18.17 7.63 -8.14
CA SER A 181 18.24 8.91 -7.45
C SER A 181 19.18 8.81 -6.26
N ASP A 182 20.28 9.56 -6.28
CA ASP A 182 21.26 9.56 -5.20
C ASP A 182 20.68 10.07 -3.87
N GLU A 183 19.75 11.03 -3.92
CA GLU A 183 19.04 11.54 -2.73
C GLU A 183 18.02 10.54 -2.16
N ARG A 184 17.52 9.63 -3.01
CA ARG A 184 16.47 8.67 -2.67
C ARG A 184 16.82 7.30 -3.26
N PRO A 185 17.90 6.66 -2.81
CA PRO A 185 18.50 5.55 -3.54
C PRO A 185 17.76 4.23 -3.39
N ALA A 186 16.72 4.17 -2.54
CA ALA A 186 16.06 2.92 -2.20
C ALA A 186 14.59 2.92 -2.61
N VAL A 187 14.15 1.83 -3.24
CA VAL A 187 12.75 1.52 -3.53
C VAL A 187 12.37 0.27 -2.77
N VAL A 188 11.28 0.35 -1.99
CA VAL A 188 10.70 -0.83 -1.33
C VAL A 188 9.67 -1.45 -2.27
N ASN A 189 9.74 -2.77 -2.44
CA ASN A 189 8.75 -3.58 -3.13
C ASN A 189 8.10 -4.55 -2.13
N LEU A 190 6.77 -4.57 -2.06
CA LEU A 190 6.00 -5.64 -1.41
C LEU A 190 5.45 -6.56 -2.50
N SER A 191 5.88 -7.81 -2.51
CA SER A 191 5.45 -8.81 -3.48
C SER A 191 4.49 -9.82 -2.84
N PHE A 192 3.49 -10.25 -3.59
CA PHE A 192 2.65 -11.41 -3.28
C PHE A 192 2.90 -12.50 -4.31
N VAL A 193 3.57 -13.57 -3.91
CA VAL A 193 4.04 -14.62 -4.83
C VAL A 193 3.30 -15.93 -4.59
N TRP A 194 2.60 -16.43 -5.60
CA TRP A 194 1.94 -17.73 -5.53
C TRP A 194 2.92 -18.88 -5.87
N PRO A 195 2.88 -20.01 -5.15
CA PRO A 195 3.74 -21.16 -5.42
C PRO A 195 3.39 -21.80 -6.76
N ARG A 196 4.38 -22.34 -7.48
CA ARG A 196 4.10 -23.11 -8.71
C ARG A 196 3.32 -24.36 -8.32
N GLN A 197 2.22 -24.62 -9.03
CA GLN A 197 1.60 -25.92 -8.96
C GLN A 197 2.47 -26.86 -9.81
N GLY A 198 2.99 -27.90 -9.17
CA GLY A 198 3.80 -28.94 -9.82
C GLY A 198 2.96 -29.89 -10.66
#